data_AF-A0A1F3X156-F1
#
_entry.id   AF-A0A1F3X156-F1
#
_cell.length_a   1.000
_cell.length_b   1.000
_cell.length_c   1.000
_cell.angle_alpha   90.00
_cell.angle_beta   90.00
_cell.angle_gamma   90.00
#
_symmetry.space_group_name_H-M   'P 1'
#
loop_
_entity.id
_entity.type
_entity.pdbx_description
1 polymer ?
#
loop_
_entity_poly.entity_id
_entity_poly.type
_entity_poly.pdbx_seq_one_letter_code
_entity_poly.pdbx_strand_id
1 'polypeptide(L)'
;MGMRPGHDEAIVRRKLGALPDNWAICGWERIGNDTTVYRGGPYRLLARGKRKGLKTWDKITHKCAVTDAEHSAECLRFEAETGSCATCGGDGQEWAGWHRDSGNYFRKCSRCAGSGKPPNADVTGLAPGKD
;
A
#
# COMPACT_ATOMS: atom_id res chain seq x y z
N MET A 1 -3.72 -11.70 8.78
CA MET A 1 -3.70 -10.22 8.65
C MET A 1 -3.32 -9.92 7.22
N GLY A 2 -4.30 -9.49 6.40
CA GLY A 2 -4.02 -9.09 5.03
C GLY A 2 -2.99 -7.97 5.04
N MET A 3 -1.90 -8.15 4.30
CA MET A 3 -0.94 -7.08 4.06
C MET A 3 -1.71 -5.95 3.38
N ARG A 4 -1.78 -4.77 4.00
CA ARG A 4 -2.33 -3.59 3.33
C ARG A 4 -1.64 -3.43 1.99
N PRO A 5 -2.38 -3.04 0.94
CA PRO A 5 -1.77 -2.87 -0.37
C PRO A 5 -0.64 -1.85 -0.27
N GLY A 6 0.59 -2.30 -0.51
CA GLY A 6 1.74 -1.43 -0.67
C GLY A 6 1.72 -0.83 -2.06
N HIS A 7 0.74 0.05 -2.35
CA HIS A 7 0.59 0.69 -3.66
C HIS A 7 1.90 1.32 -4.12
N ASP A 8 2.58 2.02 -3.21
CA ASP A 8 3.89 2.62 -3.48
C ASP A 8 4.96 1.57 -3.80
N GLU A 9 4.98 0.42 -3.12
CA GLU A 9 5.92 -0.65 -3.44
C GLU A 9 5.63 -1.27 -4.81
N ALA A 10 4.35 -1.41 -5.18
CA ALA A 10 3.95 -1.87 -6.50
C ALA A 10 4.39 -0.89 -7.61
N ILE A 11 4.20 0.42 -7.40
CA ILE A 11 4.66 1.47 -8.31
C ILE A 11 6.19 1.42 -8.43
N VAL A 12 6.91 1.41 -7.30
CA VAL A 12 8.39 1.39 -7.30
C VAL A 12 8.93 0.16 -8.00
N ARG A 13 8.35 -1.03 -7.77
CA ARG A 13 8.72 -2.25 -8.48
C ARG A 13 8.53 -2.13 -9.98
N ARG A 14 7.40 -1.58 -10.44
CA ARG A 14 7.16 -1.37 -11.88
C ARG A 14 8.12 -0.35 -12.49
N LYS A 15 8.44 0.74 -11.78
CA LYS A 15 9.34 1.79 -12.27
C LYS A 15 10.80 1.36 -12.33
N LEU A 16 11.27 0.62 -11.31
CA LEU A 16 12.66 0.18 -11.22
C LEU A 16 12.92 -1.14 -11.97
N GLY A 17 11.87 -1.89 -12.33
CA GLY A 17 11.99 -3.14 -13.07
C GLY A 17 12.47 -4.30 -12.19
N ALA A 18 13.49 -5.01 -12.66
CA ALA A 18 13.98 -6.25 -12.04
C ALA A 18 14.64 -5.99 -10.67
N LEU A 19 13.82 -6.00 -9.61
CA LEU A 19 14.26 -5.97 -8.21
C LEU A 19 14.29 -7.39 -7.62
N PRO A 20 15.21 -7.69 -6.69
CA PRO A 20 15.25 -8.98 -6.00
C PRO A 20 13.93 -9.30 -5.27
N ASP A 21 13.60 -10.59 -5.15
CA ASP A 21 12.40 -11.04 -4.43
C ASP A 21 12.38 -10.56 -2.97
N ASN A 22 13.56 -10.57 -2.34
CA ASN A 22 13.76 -10.07 -0.98
C ASN A 22 13.98 -8.55 -0.92
N TRP A 23 13.54 -7.79 -1.92
CA TRP A 23 13.58 -6.33 -1.86
C TRP A 23 12.37 -5.78 -1.10
N ALA A 24 12.54 -4.66 -0.39
CA ALA A 24 11.42 -3.91 0.19
C ALA A 24 11.79 -2.44 0.40
N ILE A 25 10.76 -1.58 0.43
CA ILE A 25 10.89 -0.19 0.87
C ILE A 25 11.28 -0.18 2.36
N CYS A 26 12.25 0.65 2.73
CA CYS A 26 12.73 0.81 4.10
C CYS A 26 12.63 2.25 4.63
N GLY A 27 12.30 3.20 3.76
CA GLY A 27 12.15 4.60 4.14
C GLY A 27 11.59 5.42 3.00
N TRP A 28 11.14 6.62 3.34
CA TRP A 28 10.56 7.56 2.40
C TRP A 28 10.83 8.98 2.87
N GLU A 29 10.75 9.92 1.93
CA GLU A 29 10.93 11.34 2.19
C GLU A 29 10.04 12.12 1.23
N ARG A 30 9.27 13.07 1.76
CA ARG A 30 8.45 13.96 0.95
C ARG A 30 9.33 15.06 0.38
N ILE A 31 9.29 15.25 -0.93
CA ILE A 31 10.02 16.31 -1.63
C ILE A 31 8.99 17.21 -2.31
N GLY A 32 8.92 18.47 -1.88
CA GLY A 32 7.88 19.39 -2.33
C GLY A 32 6.48 18.96 -1.90
N ASN A 33 5.48 19.36 -2.68
CA ASN A 33 4.08 19.22 -2.29
C ASN A 33 3.41 17.94 -2.78
N ASP A 34 3.93 17.30 -3.82
CA ASP A 34 3.23 16.24 -4.59
C ASP A 34 4.06 14.96 -4.81
N THR A 35 5.30 14.93 -4.33
CA THR A 35 6.26 13.88 -4.68
C THR A 35 6.86 13.25 -3.42
N THR A 36 6.86 11.92 -3.37
CA THR A 36 7.53 11.14 -2.31
C THR A 36 8.67 10.33 -2.92
N VAL A 37 9.88 10.47 -2.38
CA VAL A 37 11.02 9.64 -2.75
C VAL A 37 11.09 8.45 -1.80
N TYR A 38 10.85 7.26 -2.34
CA TYR A 38 10.99 5.99 -1.64
C TYR A 38 12.42 5.46 -1.75
N ARG A 39 12.90 4.85 -0.68
CA ARG A 39 14.21 4.20 -0.60
C ARG A 39 14.04 2.75 -0.16
N GLY A 40 14.80 1.85 -0.78
CA GLY A 40 14.72 0.43 -0.47
C GLY A 40 15.93 -0.36 -0.91
N GLY A 41 15.90 -1.64 -0.57
CA GLY A 41 16.98 -2.58 -0.89
C GLY A 41 16.62 -4.01 -0.52
N PRO A 42 17.49 -4.98 -0.88
CA PRO A 42 17.39 -6.34 -0.40
C PRO A 42 17.44 -6.37 1.13
N TYR A 43 16.50 -7.08 1.74
CA TYR A 43 16.43 -7.32 3.18
C TYR A 43 16.80 -8.76 3.51
N ARG A 44 17.21 -8.95 4.76
CA ARG A 44 17.24 -10.26 5.42
C ARG A 44 16.32 -10.25 6.62
N LEU A 45 15.85 -11.42 7.04
CA LEU A 45 15.10 -11.55 8.27
C LEU A 45 16.07 -11.76 9.44
N LEU A 46 15.81 -11.09 10.56
CA LEU A 46 16.56 -11.34 11.79
C LEU A 46 16.27 -12.76 12.30
N ALA A 47 17.31 -13.59 12.39
CA ALA A 47 17.16 -15.00 12.78
C ALA A 47 16.99 -15.20 14.30
N ARG A 48 17.43 -14.23 15.12
CA ARG A 48 17.53 -14.34 16.59
C ARG A 48 17.15 -13.02 17.28
N GLY A 49 16.91 -13.10 18.60
CA GLY A 49 16.62 -11.96 19.46
C GLY A 49 15.15 -11.52 19.48
N LYS A 50 14.84 -10.49 20.26
CA LYS A 50 13.47 -9.96 20.44
C LYS A 50 12.82 -9.47 19.14
N ARG A 51 13.63 -9.15 18.13
CA ARG A 51 13.21 -8.67 16.80
C ARG A 51 13.23 -9.77 15.73
N LYS A 52 13.30 -11.05 16.13
CA LYS A 52 13.32 -12.19 15.21
C LYS A 52 12.13 -12.11 14.23
N GLY A 53 12.38 -12.39 12.97
CA GLY A 53 11.39 -12.33 11.89
C GLY A 53 11.16 -10.93 11.31
N LEU A 54 11.71 -9.86 11.93
CA LEU A 54 11.65 -8.53 11.33
C LEU A 54 12.67 -8.39 10.21
N LYS A 55 12.27 -7.65 9.16
CA LYS A 55 13.16 -7.26 8.06
C LYS A 55 14.26 -6.32 8.57
N THR A 56 15.47 -6.51 8.06
CA THR A 56 16.61 -5.60 8.25
C THR A 56 17.36 -5.45 6.94
N TRP A 57 17.93 -4.27 6.73
CA TRP A 57 18.61 -3.89 5.49
C TRP A 57 20.08 -3.60 5.83
N ASP A 58 20.98 -4.32 5.18
CA ASP A 58 22.43 -4.05 5.33
C ASP A 58 22.86 -2.90 4.40
N LYS A 59 22.19 -2.75 3.24
CA LYS A 59 22.42 -1.65 2.29
C LYS A 59 21.13 -1.18 1.63
N ILE A 60 20.96 0.13 1.55
CA ILE A 60 19.93 0.78 0.74
C ILE A 60 20.51 0.99 -0.65
N THR A 61 19.89 0.41 -1.67
CA THR A 61 20.47 0.31 -3.02
C THR A 61 19.69 1.10 -4.06
N HIS A 62 18.42 1.41 -3.79
CA HIS A 62 17.53 2.02 -4.77
C HIS A 62 16.79 3.22 -4.18
N LYS A 63 16.55 4.22 -5.02
CA LYS A 63 15.65 5.35 -4.75
C LYS A 63 14.72 5.54 -5.94
N CYS A 64 13.45 5.85 -5.68
CA CYS A 64 12.46 6.08 -6.71
C CYS A 64 11.49 7.16 -6.26
N ALA A 65 11.29 8.18 -7.09
CA ALA A 65 10.25 9.18 -6.86
C ALA A 65 8.90 8.63 -7.31
N VAL A 66 7.88 8.81 -6.48
CA VAL A 66 6.48 8.49 -6.77
C VAL A 66 5.65 9.75 -6.52
N THR A 67 4.89 10.16 -7.52
CA THR A 67 3.98 11.31 -7.39
C THR A 67 2.63 10.91 -6.81
N ASP A 68 1.89 11.86 -6.26
CA ASP A 68 0.52 11.65 -5.80
C ASP A 68 -0.41 11.20 -6.94
N ALA A 69 -0.13 11.66 -8.17
CA ALA A 69 -0.85 11.23 -9.36
C ALA A 69 -0.60 9.75 -9.67
N GLU A 70 0.65 9.28 -9.57
CA GLU A 70 0.98 7.86 -9.73
C GLU A 70 0.33 6.99 -8.63
N HIS A 71 0.35 7.47 -7.38
CA HIS A 71 -0.31 6.79 -6.27
C HIS A 71 -1.83 6.67 -6.50
N SER A 72 -2.46 7.75 -6.94
CA SER A 72 -3.90 7.79 -7.24
C SER A 72 -4.26 6.87 -8.41
N ALA A 73 -3.45 6.88 -9.48
CA ALA A 73 -3.63 5.98 -10.61
C ALA A 73 -3.48 4.51 -10.21
N GLU A 74 -2.54 4.19 -9.31
CA GLU A 74 -2.40 2.81 -8.80
C GLU A 74 -3.58 2.38 -7.95
N CYS A 75 -4.11 3.27 -7.11
CA CYS A 75 -5.32 2.98 -6.34
C CYS A 75 -6.50 2.64 -7.26
N LEU A 76 -6.70 3.43 -8.31
CA LEU A 76 -7.76 3.18 -9.29
C LEU A 76 -7.55 1.87 -10.06
N ARG A 77 -6.31 1.59 -10.47
CA ARG A 77 -5.95 0.33 -11.14
C ARG A 77 -6.26 -0.87 -10.23
N PHE A 78 -5.83 -0.82 -8.97
CA PHE A 78 -6.10 -1.86 -7.99
C PHE A 78 -7.60 -2.09 -7.79
N GLU A 79 -8.37 -1.01 -7.63
CA GLU A 79 -9.83 -1.08 -7.47
C GLU A 79 -10.50 -1.72 -8.69
N ALA A 80 -10.07 -1.36 -9.90
CA ALA A 80 -10.58 -1.92 -11.14
C ALA A 80 -10.23 -3.41 -11.32
N GLU A 81 -9.00 -3.81 -10.98
CA GLU A 81 -8.52 -5.19 -11.16
C GLU A 81 -9.09 -6.15 -10.10
N THR A 82 -9.24 -5.68 -8.86
CA THR A 82 -9.57 -6.55 -7.72
C THR A 82 -11.01 -6.41 -7.23
N GLY A 83 -11.71 -5.34 -7.64
CA GLY A 83 -13.01 -4.97 -7.06
C GLY A 83 -12.95 -4.65 -5.57
N SER A 84 -11.75 -4.46 -5.00
CA SER A 84 -11.52 -4.23 -3.58
C SER A 84 -11.11 -2.78 -3.32
N CYS A 85 -11.54 -2.21 -2.19
CA CYS A 85 -11.19 -0.86 -1.78
C CYS A 85 -9.66 -0.68 -1.69
N ALA A 86 -9.11 0.33 -2.36
CA ALA A 86 -7.67 0.59 -2.37
C ALA A 86 -7.10 0.92 -0.99
N THR A 87 -7.88 1.48 -0.07
CA THR A 87 -7.38 1.86 1.26
C THR A 87 -7.20 0.66 2.18
N CYS A 88 -8.18 -0.24 2.21
CA CYS A 88 -8.20 -1.36 3.15
C CYS A 88 -7.85 -2.70 2.50
N GLY A 89 -7.72 -2.75 1.18
CA GLY A 89 -7.43 -3.99 0.45
C GLY A 89 -8.55 -5.03 0.54
N GLY A 90 -9.78 -4.60 0.83
CA GLY A 90 -10.95 -5.48 0.91
C GLY A 90 -11.37 -5.92 2.31
N ASP A 91 -10.58 -5.66 3.36
CA ASP A 91 -10.87 -6.16 4.72
C ASP A 91 -11.89 -5.31 5.51
N GLY A 92 -12.31 -4.17 4.94
CA GLY A 92 -13.26 -3.24 5.56
C GLY A 92 -12.70 -2.47 6.77
N GLN A 93 -11.41 -2.55 7.07
CA GLN A 93 -10.82 -1.98 8.28
C GLN A 93 -9.57 -1.13 8.00
N GLU A 94 -9.36 -0.08 8.80
CA GLU A 94 -8.16 0.77 8.72
C GLU A 94 -7.52 0.91 10.11
N TRP A 95 -6.22 1.21 10.16
CA TRP A 95 -5.49 1.31 11.44
C TRP A 95 -5.90 2.62 12.07
N ALA A 96 -6.41 2.53 13.29
CA ALA A 96 -6.85 3.69 14.03
C ALA A 96 -5.79 4.15 15.03
N GLY A 97 -4.90 3.25 15.46
CA GLY A 97 -3.82 3.59 16.36
C GLY A 97 -3.18 2.38 17.02
N TRP A 98 -2.36 2.67 18.02
CA TRP A 98 -1.72 1.68 18.87
C TRP A 98 -2.01 2.01 20.34
N HIS A 99 -2.37 0.98 21.11
CA HIS A 99 -2.53 1.06 22.55
C HIS A 99 -1.49 0.16 23.23
N ARG A 100 -1.00 0.58 24.40
CA ARG A 100 0.11 -0.11 25.08
C ARG A 100 -0.19 -1.57 25.39
N ASP A 101 -1.40 -1.85 25.84
CA ASP A 101 -1.75 -3.16 26.39
C ASP A 101 -2.37 -4.10 25.34
N SER A 102 -3.08 -3.54 24.36
CA SER A 102 -3.81 -4.30 23.34
C SER A 102 -3.15 -4.24 21.96
N GLY A 103 -2.08 -3.45 21.81
CA GLY A 103 -1.36 -3.29 20.56
C GLY A 103 -2.13 -2.48 19.53
N ASN A 104 -1.98 -2.84 18.25
CA ASN A 104 -2.66 -2.16 17.16
C ASN A 104 -4.18 -2.38 17.26
N TYR A 105 -4.94 -1.31 17.12
CA TYR A 105 -6.39 -1.39 16.97
C TYR A 105 -6.84 -0.78 15.64
N PHE A 106 -7.94 -1.32 15.13
CA PHE A 106 -8.47 -1.03 13.82
C PHE A 106 -9.89 -0.52 13.95
N ARG A 107 -10.28 0.37 13.05
CA ARG A 107 -11.65 0.87 12.93
C ARG A 107 -12.20 0.54 11.56
N LYS A 108 -13.51 0.74 11.39
CA LYS A 108 -14.18 0.67 10.10
C LYS A 108 -13.47 1.58 9.09
N CYS A 109 -13.12 1.04 7.92
CA CYS A 109 -12.47 1.82 6.87
C CYS A 109 -13.37 2.98 6.46
N SER A 110 -12.82 4.20 6.51
CA SER A 110 -13.52 5.45 6.24
C SER A 110 -13.91 5.58 4.77
N ARG A 111 -13.05 5.12 3.85
CA ARG A 111 -13.30 5.14 2.40
C ARG A 111 -14.49 4.27 1.99
N CYS A 112 -14.46 2.99 2.35
CA CYS A 112 -15.49 2.03 1.91
C CYS A 112 -16.65 1.86 2.88
N ALA A 113 -16.67 2.62 3.99
CA ALA A 113 -17.59 2.40 5.10
C ALA A 113 -17.69 0.90 5.45
N GLY A 114 -16.55 0.23 5.63
CA GLY A 114 -16.47 -1.17 6.06
C GLY A 114 -16.94 -2.24 5.08
N SER A 115 -17.37 -1.87 3.87
CA SER A 115 -17.84 -2.84 2.87
C SER A 115 -16.70 -3.66 2.25
N GLY A 116 -15.46 -3.16 2.33
CA GLY A 116 -14.34 -3.72 1.59
C GLY A 116 -14.36 -3.39 0.09
N LYS A 117 -15.42 -2.75 -0.43
CA LYS A 117 -15.58 -2.42 -1.85
C LYS A 117 -15.20 -0.96 -2.15
N PRO A 118 -14.76 -0.65 -3.39
CA PRO A 118 -14.57 0.72 -3.82
C PRO A 118 -15.85 1.55 -3.64
N PRO A 119 -15.78 2.83 -3.25
CA PRO A 119 -16.97 3.67 -3.04
C PRO A 119 -17.87 3.80 -4.28
N ASN A 120 -17.29 3.68 -5.48
CA ASN A 120 -18.00 3.80 -6.75
C ASN A 120 -18.43 2.44 -7.35
N ALA A 121 -18.25 1.33 -6.62
CA ALA A 121 -18.57 -0.01 -7.13
C ALA A 121 -20.07 -0.24 -7.38
N ASP A 122 -20.95 0.56 -6.75
CA ASP A 122 -22.40 0.48 -6.93
C ASP A 122 -22.94 1.35 -8.09
N VAL A 123 -22.09 2.13 -8.77
CA VAL A 123 -22.51 3.08 -9.83
C VAL A 123 -22.49 2.45 -11.24
N THR A 124 -22.00 1.22 -11.39
CA THR A 124 -22.02 0.44 -12.64
C THR A 124 -23.39 -0.17 -12.95
N GLY A 125 -24.46 0.61 -12.72
CA GLY A 125 -25.83 0.37 -13.17
C GLY A 125 -26.31 1.33 -14.26
N LEU A 126 -25.46 2.25 -14.77
CA LEU A 126 -25.82 3.02 -15.96
C LEU A 126 -25.75 2.14 -17.21
N ALA A 127 -26.93 1.67 -17.61
CA ALA A 127 -27.17 1.07 -18.92
C ALA A 127 -26.66 1.98 -20.06
N PRO A 128 -26.16 1.42 -21.17
CA PRO A 128 -25.84 2.23 -22.36
C PRO A 128 -27.11 2.92 -22.85
N GLY A 129 -26.96 4.20 -23.21
CA GLY A 129 -28.04 5.04 -23.70
C GLY A 129 -28.83 4.41 -24.84
N LYS A 130 -30.12 4.73 -24.89
CA LYS A 130 -30.92 4.58 -26.10
C LYS A 130 -31.16 5.97 -26.67
N ASP A 131 -30.86 6.07 -27.95
CA ASP A 131 -31.11 7.20 -28.84
C ASP A 131 -32.61 7.56 -28.94
#